data_AF-A0A3A0CBL6-F1
#
_entry.id   AF-A0A3A0CBL6-F1
#
_cell.length_a   1.000
_cell.length_b   1.000
_cell.length_c   1.000
_cell.angle_alpha   90.00
_cell.angle_beta   90.00
_cell.angle_gamma   90.00
#
_symmetry.space_group_name_H-M   'P 1'
#
loop_
_entity.id
_entity.type
_entity.pdbx_description
1 polymer ?
#
loop_
_entity_poly.entity_id
_entity_poly.type
_entity_poly.pdbx_seq_one_letter_code
_entity_poly.pdbx_strand_id
1 'polypeptide(L)'
;MERPPHRQEGTRFVKAVIRTLGAVLALLTAATSTLVAQTGPRDPRGHDDRRPPSDLPERVMLRAPRYPPPVGKPHPPLALWDLKHEQPVSITTYRGKKVLLIHFATWSRVCREEVPRWYAALQKHVDDGKLVIVGIVQEQHPDRAALFAQWKKISGPLLQDPVDYLLLKSVPVFVCIDENGYVRSVKPELETIEKKFINRKYPGKPARILENTEEPPNTVVTRRYAHDSRMADDLIEHGEALLIAGAPPQIKEAIESYSEAIKKDKKNARAFFGLGVAHQMRHDGPDAESTDRKAALDAWARAVELAPRNEIYRARLVENSPPEKGHSPPYAWIKTARKQIAERGDTPEPLAVDPFAEGRKKEEARAGDDKTEHADTGTQKENGDTAGSR
;
A
#
# COMPACT_ATOMS: atom_id res chain seq x y z
N MET A 1 -12.59 78.39 -23.44
CA MET A 1 -13.28 78.81 -22.20
C MET A 1 -13.15 77.67 -21.20
N GLU A 2 -12.97 78.06 -19.94
CA GLU A 2 -12.30 77.36 -18.85
C GLU A 2 -13.07 76.20 -18.18
N ARG A 3 -12.29 75.43 -17.38
CA ARG A 3 -12.60 74.67 -16.14
C ARG A 3 -12.59 73.12 -16.23
N PRO A 4 -12.30 72.38 -15.13
CA PRO A 4 -10.95 71.96 -14.70
C PRO A 4 -10.95 70.46 -14.26
N PRO A 5 -10.34 70.02 -13.13
CA PRO A 5 -9.01 69.41 -13.06
C PRO A 5 -8.98 67.92 -12.64
N HIS A 6 -7.77 67.36 -12.74
CA HIS A 6 -7.29 66.09 -12.19
C HIS A 6 -7.86 65.71 -10.81
N ARG A 7 -8.29 64.45 -10.69
CA ARG A 7 -8.68 63.83 -9.41
C ARG A 7 -7.65 62.75 -9.01
N GLN A 8 -6.81 63.11 -8.04
CA GLN A 8 -6.01 62.20 -7.22
C GLN A 8 -6.93 61.52 -6.19
N GLU A 9 -7.54 60.38 -6.48
CA GLU A 9 -8.20 59.55 -5.45
C GLU A 9 -8.08 58.06 -5.82
N GLY A 10 -6.98 57.43 -5.42
CA GLY A 10 -6.78 55.98 -5.61
C GLY A 10 -5.67 55.37 -4.75
N THR A 11 -4.77 56.19 -4.21
CA THR A 11 -3.58 55.73 -3.48
C THR A 11 -3.69 55.89 -1.96
N ARG A 12 -4.92 55.89 -1.41
CA ARG A 12 -5.17 55.93 0.04
C ARG A 12 -5.86 54.69 0.63
N PHE A 13 -6.26 53.71 -0.19
CA PHE A 13 -6.89 52.48 0.32
C PHE A 13 -5.92 51.29 0.53
N VAL A 14 -4.68 51.37 0.03
CA VAL A 14 -3.70 50.26 0.14
C VAL A 14 -2.80 50.36 1.38
N LYS A 15 -2.84 51.47 2.13
CA LYS A 15 -2.00 51.67 3.35
C LYS A 15 -2.71 51.43 4.69
N ALA A 16 -3.96 50.95 4.69
CA ALA A 16 -4.75 50.77 5.92
C ALA A 16 -4.95 49.31 6.38
N VAL A 17 -4.53 48.30 5.61
CA VAL A 17 -4.65 46.87 6.01
C VAL A 17 -3.30 46.25 6.39
N ILE A 18 -2.18 46.85 5.99
CA ILE A 18 -0.83 46.44 6.43
C ILE A 18 -0.45 47.25 7.67
N ARG A 19 -1.19 47.06 8.78
CA ARG A 19 -0.79 47.56 10.12
C ARG A 19 -1.44 46.83 11.31
N THR A 20 -2.06 45.68 11.07
CA THR A 20 -2.66 44.79 12.10
C THR A 20 -2.01 43.40 12.12
N LEU A 21 -0.74 43.30 11.75
CA LEU A 21 0.05 42.05 11.73
C LEU A 21 1.45 42.21 12.33
N GLY A 22 1.60 43.13 13.29
CA GLY A 22 2.90 43.47 13.90
C GLY A 22 2.91 43.53 15.43
N ALA A 23 1.91 43.01 16.14
CA ALA A 23 1.85 43.12 17.60
C ALA A 23 1.10 41.96 18.28
N VAL A 24 1.53 40.72 18.04
CA VAL A 24 1.36 39.60 19.00
C VAL A 24 2.63 38.75 18.95
N LEU A 25 3.75 39.37 19.30
CA LEU A 25 4.95 38.68 19.75
C LEU A 25 5.45 39.45 20.98
N ALA A 26 5.81 38.69 22.01
CA ALA A 26 6.30 39.11 23.34
C ALA A 26 5.22 39.31 24.41
N LEU A 27 4.94 38.24 25.17
CA LEU A 27 5.06 38.22 26.63
C LEU A 27 4.79 36.82 27.21
N LEU A 28 5.50 36.51 28.29
CA LEU A 28 5.42 35.35 29.21
C LEU A 28 6.44 34.23 28.94
N THR A 29 7.71 34.45 29.32
CA THR A 29 8.34 34.24 30.65
C THR A 29 8.70 32.79 30.95
N ALA A 30 10.01 32.60 31.14
CA ALA A 30 10.68 31.36 31.48
C ALA A 30 10.19 30.76 32.80
N ALA A 31 9.90 29.46 32.79
CA ALA A 31 9.84 28.62 33.97
C ALA A 31 10.96 27.57 33.86
N THR A 32 12.13 27.91 34.38
CA THR A 32 13.19 26.95 34.70
C THR A 32 12.73 26.14 35.92
N SER A 33 12.29 24.90 35.69
CA SER A 33 12.09 23.95 36.79
C SER A 33 13.39 23.17 37.03
N THR A 34 14.02 23.49 38.15
CA THR A 34 15.15 22.78 38.73
C THR A 34 14.72 21.34 39.03
N LEU A 35 15.23 20.36 38.27
CA LEU A 35 15.03 18.95 38.58
C LEU A 35 16.00 18.57 39.71
N VAL A 36 15.50 18.56 40.94
CA VAL A 36 16.19 17.95 42.08
C VAL A 36 16.21 16.44 41.85
N ALA A 37 17.38 15.88 41.55
CA ALA A 37 17.60 14.45 41.55
C ALA A 37 17.52 13.92 42.99
N GLN A 38 16.34 13.46 43.40
CA GLN A 38 16.20 12.64 44.60
C GLN A 38 16.75 11.24 44.32
N THR A 39 17.97 11.00 44.77
CA THR A 39 18.58 9.67 44.79
C THR A 39 18.03 8.90 45.99
N GLY A 40 16.93 8.17 45.78
CA GLY A 40 16.46 7.16 46.73
C GLY A 40 17.40 5.94 46.77
N PRO A 41 17.46 5.20 47.90
CA PRO A 41 18.42 4.12 48.09
C PRO A 41 18.16 2.94 47.14
N ARG A 42 19.23 2.41 46.52
CA ARG A 42 19.21 1.20 45.69
C ARG A 42 18.97 -0.04 46.56
N ASP A 43 17.92 -0.82 46.26
CA ASP A 43 17.75 -2.19 46.79
C ASP A 43 18.84 -3.09 46.16
N PRO A 44 19.64 -3.84 46.96
CA PRO A 44 20.70 -4.69 46.44
C PRO A 44 20.23 -6.04 45.89
N ARG A 45 18.92 -6.29 45.79
CA ARG A 45 18.39 -7.54 45.22
C ARG A 45 17.91 -7.32 43.80
N GLY A 46 18.73 -7.76 42.86
CA GLY A 46 18.48 -7.67 41.42
C GLY A 46 17.16 -8.32 41.02
N HIS A 47 16.18 -7.47 40.73
CA HIS A 47 15.19 -7.71 39.69
C HIS A 47 15.27 -6.50 38.76
N ASP A 48 15.79 -6.69 37.55
CA ASP A 48 15.73 -5.70 36.48
C ASP A 48 14.27 -5.56 36.04
N ASP A 49 13.50 -4.75 36.77
CA ASP A 49 12.09 -4.45 36.48
C ASP A 49 11.96 -3.38 35.40
N ARG A 50 12.85 -3.41 34.40
CA ARG A 50 12.66 -2.73 33.12
C ARG A 50 11.70 -3.54 32.25
N ARG A 51 10.48 -3.76 32.74
CA ARG A 51 9.36 -3.92 31.81
C ARG A 51 9.19 -2.57 31.13
N PRO A 52 9.27 -2.48 29.79
CA PRO A 52 8.91 -1.22 29.14
C PRO A 52 7.49 -0.84 29.59
N PRO A 53 7.23 0.47 29.82
CA PRO A 53 5.89 0.95 30.15
C PRO A 53 4.87 0.34 29.19
N SER A 54 3.67 0.02 29.69
CA SER A 54 2.60 -0.52 28.86
C SER A 54 2.06 0.57 27.92
N ASP A 55 2.79 0.86 26.84
CA ASP A 55 2.45 1.75 25.73
C ASP A 55 1.38 1.10 24.81
N LEU A 56 0.29 0.64 25.43
CA LEU A 56 -0.78 -0.10 24.78
C LEU A 56 -1.57 0.65 23.68
N PRO A 57 -1.59 1.99 23.56
CA PRO A 57 -2.28 2.65 22.45
C PRO A 57 -1.50 2.62 21.13
N GLU A 58 -0.23 3.02 21.13
CA GLU A 58 0.58 3.14 19.90
C GLU A 58 0.95 1.76 19.33
N ARG A 59 1.28 0.78 20.19
CA ARG A 59 1.73 -0.53 19.73
C ARG A 59 0.63 -1.37 19.07
N VAL A 60 -0.64 -1.14 19.43
CA VAL A 60 -1.80 -1.81 18.82
C VAL A 60 -2.07 -1.32 17.39
N MET A 61 -1.58 -0.12 17.03
CA MET A 61 -1.78 0.47 15.69
C MET A 61 -0.79 -0.02 14.63
N LEU A 62 0.33 -0.62 15.04
CA LEU A 62 1.42 -1.00 14.14
C LEU A 62 1.19 -2.37 13.48
N ARG A 63 0.53 -3.29 14.20
CA ARG A 63 0.31 -4.64 13.67
C ARG A 63 -0.82 -4.69 12.67
N ALA A 64 -0.47 -5.02 11.43
CA ALA A 64 -1.39 -5.35 10.37
C ALA A 64 -2.48 -6.33 10.88
N PRO A 65 -3.76 -5.93 10.89
CA PRO A 65 -4.82 -6.76 11.42
C PRO A 65 -5.06 -7.97 10.51
N ARG A 66 -5.37 -9.13 11.10
CA ARG A 66 -5.77 -10.30 10.31
C ARG A 66 -7.00 -9.96 9.46
N TYR A 67 -6.89 -10.21 8.16
CA TYR A 67 -7.95 -9.96 7.20
C TYR A 67 -8.41 -11.27 6.52
N PRO A 68 -9.73 -11.47 6.28
CA PRO A 68 -10.84 -10.58 6.63
C PRO A 68 -11.12 -10.51 8.15
N PRO A 69 -11.60 -9.35 8.64
CA PRO A 69 -11.83 -9.13 10.06
C PRO A 69 -13.05 -9.92 10.56
N PRO A 70 -13.11 -10.27 11.86
CA PRO A 70 -14.21 -11.06 12.41
C PRO A 70 -15.55 -10.31 12.36
N VAL A 71 -16.60 -11.02 11.95
CA VAL A 71 -17.98 -10.51 11.95
C VAL A 71 -18.41 -10.18 13.38
N GLY A 72 -19.11 -9.05 13.54
CA GLY A 72 -19.61 -8.55 14.82
C GLY A 72 -18.58 -7.75 15.63
N LYS A 73 -17.35 -7.60 15.16
CA LYS A 73 -16.33 -6.74 15.76
C LYS A 73 -16.19 -5.42 14.99
N PRO A 74 -15.63 -4.36 15.62
CA PRO A 74 -15.23 -3.17 14.90
C PRO A 74 -14.30 -3.53 13.73
N HIS A 75 -14.49 -2.89 12.59
CA HIS A 75 -13.49 -2.96 11.52
C HIS A 75 -12.17 -2.37 12.04
N PRO A 76 -11.03 -3.03 11.83
CA PRO A 76 -9.73 -2.49 12.21
C PRO A 76 -9.50 -1.13 11.54
N PRO A 77 -8.93 -0.14 12.22
CA PRO A 77 -8.65 1.13 11.56
C PRO A 77 -7.77 0.94 10.33
N LEU A 78 -8.12 1.68 9.27
CA LEU A 78 -7.44 1.62 7.99
C LEU A 78 -7.50 2.99 7.36
N ALA A 79 -6.33 3.52 7.05
CA ALA A 79 -6.16 4.75 6.29
C ALA A 79 -5.05 4.52 5.26
N LEU A 80 -5.36 4.81 4.00
CA LEU A 80 -4.46 4.64 2.86
C LEU A 80 -4.60 5.84 1.93
N TRP A 81 -3.60 6.06 1.09
CA TRP A 81 -3.64 7.11 0.07
C TRP A 81 -4.61 6.74 -1.04
N ASP A 82 -5.29 7.75 -1.59
CA ASP A 82 -5.97 7.59 -2.87
C ASP A 82 -4.98 7.30 -4.00
N LEU A 83 -5.49 6.88 -5.17
CA LEU A 83 -4.63 6.54 -6.31
C LEU A 83 -3.76 7.71 -6.81
N LYS A 84 -4.14 8.96 -6.51
CA LYS A 84 -3.39 10.15 -6.92
C LYS A 84 -2.36 10.58 -5.87
N HIS A 85 -2.37 9.97 -4.69
CA HIS A 85 -1.61 10.40 -3.52
C HIS A 85 -1.87 11.86 -3.14
N GLU A 86 -3.07 12.37 -3.38
CA GLU A 86 -3.44 13.76 -3.05
C GLU A 86 -3.86 13.86 -1.58
N GLN A 87 -4.57 12.85 -1.07
CA GLN A 87 -5.02 12.81 0.31
C GLN A 87 -5.15 11.36 0.83
N PRO A 88 -4.87 11.15 2.13
CA PRO A 88 -5.22 9.90 2.77
C PRO A 88 -6.73 9.82 3.01
N VAL A 89 -7.28 8.61 2.94
CA VAL A 89 -8.68 8.33 3.24
C VAL A 89 -8.74 7.25 4.31
N SER A 90 -9.35 7.58 5.45
CA SER A 90 -9.64 6.63 6.51
C SER A 90 -11.04 6.05 6.39
N ILE A 91 -11.18 4.74 6.64
CA ILE A 91 -12.50 4.07 6.71
C ILE A 91 -13.36 4.64 7.86
N THR A 92 -12.76 5.22 8.90
CA THR A 92 -13.51 5.85 10.00
C THR A 92 -14.26 7.11 9.56
N THR A 93 -13.84 7.78 8.49
CA THR A 93 -14.53 8.96 7.94
C THR A 93 -15.94 8.64 7.43
N TYR A 94 -16.24 7.36 7.19
CA TYR A 94 -17.56 6.89 6.76
C TYR A 94 -18.47 6.47 7.94
N ARG A 95 -18.12 6.77 9.19
CA ARG A 95 -19.05 6.59 10.33
C ARG A 95 -20.39 7.28 10.05
N GLY A 96 -21.48 6.61 10.41
CA GLY A 96 -22.85 7.01 10.05
C GLY A 96 -23.31 6.51 8.68
N LYS A 97 -22.42 5.97 7.85
CA LYS A 97 -22.73 5.36 6.54
C LYS A 97 -22.41 3.88 6.54
N LYS A 98 -23.10 3.14 5.67
CA LYS A 98 -22.73 1.75 5.37
C LYS A 98 -21.64 1.73 4.33
N VAL A 99 -20.66 0.86 4.54
CA VAL A 99 -19.52 0.72 3.63
C VAL A 99 -19.47 -0.71 3.10
N LEU A 100 -19.32 -0.84 1.79
CA LEU A 100 -18.81 -2.05 1.13
C LEU A 100 -17.34 -1.81 0.78
N LEU A 101 -16.46 -2.45 1.52
CA LEU A 101 -15.02 -2.41 1.27
C LEU A 101 -14.64 -3.58 0.35
N ILE A 102 -14.02 -3.29 -0.78
CA ILE A 102 -13.62 -4.27 -1.79
C ILE A 102 -12.10 -4.23 -1.93
N HIS A 103 -11.42 -5.27 -1.47
CA HIS A 103 -10.00 -5.49 -1.75
C HIS A 103 -9.87 -6.20 -3.08
N PHE A 104 -9.14 -5.63 -4.04
CA PHE A 104 -8.99 -6.21 -5.37
C PHE A 104 -7.66 -5.86 -6.00
N ALA A 105 -7.38 -6.45 -7.15
CA ALA A 105 -6.21 -6.12 -7.94
C ALA A 105 -6.51 -6.15 -9.43
N THR A 106 -5.82 -5.32 -10.21
CA THR A 106 -6.04 -5.27 -11.66
C THR A 106 -5.32 -6.39 -12.42
N TRP A 107 -4.30 -7.00 -11.81
CA TRP A 107 -3.66 -8.22 -12.33
C TRP A 107 -4.57 -9.46 -12.24
N SER A 108 -5.53 -9.49 -11.31
CA SER A 108 -6.43 -10.63 -11.12
C SER A 108 -7.56 -10.63 -12.16
N ARG A 109 -7.67 -11.71 -12.94
CA ARG A 109 -8.77 -11.88 -13.91
C ARG A 109 -10.13 -11.84 -13.22
N VAL A 110 -10.27 -12.54 -12.10
CA VAL A 110 -11.53 -12.61 -11.33
C VAL A 110 -11.92 -11.22 -10.84
N CYS A 111 -10.97 -10.42 -10.31
CA CYS A 111 -11.25 -9.04 -9.92
C CYS A 111 -11.72 -8.18 -11.11
N ARG A 112 -11.10 -8.34 -12.29
CA ARG A 112 -11.47 -7.58 -13.49
C ARG A 112 -12.88 -7.90 -14.02
N GLU A 113 -13.44 -9.05 -13.65
CA GLU A 113 -14.80 -9.49 -13.99
C GLU A 113 -15.80 -9.09 -12.89
N GLU A 114 -15.50 -9.41 -11.63
CA GLU A 114 -16.43 -9.24 -10.51
C GLU A 114 -16.54 -7.79 -10.03
N VAL A 115 -15.43 -7.08 -9.87
CA VAL A 115 -15.46 -5.73 -9.25
C VAL A 115 -16.35 -4.77 -10.05
N PRO A 116 -16.22 -4.64 -11.40
CA PRO A 116 -17.14 -3.81 -12.18
C PRO A 116 -18.61 -4.21 -12.05
N ARG A 117 -18.92 -5.51 -11.92
CA ARG A 117 -20.29 -6.02 -11.72
C ARG A 117 -20.87 -5.51 -10.40
N TRP A 118 -20.09 -5.54 -9.32
CA TRP A 118 -20.51 -5.03 -8.01
C TRP A 118 -20.75 -3.51 -8.02
N TYR A 119 -19.82 -2.74 -8.60
CA TYR A 119 -19.98 -1.28 -8.71
C TYR A 119 -21.23 -0.92 -9.53
N ALA A 120 -21.42 -1.54 -10.70
CA ALA A 120 -22.57 -1.27 -11.56
C ALA A 120 -23.91 -1.63 -10.90
N ALA A 121 -23.99 -2.79 -10.24
CA ALA A 121 -25.22 -3.27 -9.60
C ALA A 121 -25.64 -2.44 -8.38
N LEU A 122 -24.67 -1.83 -7.68
CA LEU A 122 -24.91 -1.08 -6.45
C LEU A 122 -24.88 0.43 -6.63
N GLN A 123 -24.64 0.93 -7.84
CA GLN A 123 -24.51 2.35 -8.14
C GLN A 123 -25.70 3.17 -7.62
N LYS A 124 -26.93 2.68 -7.82
CA LYS A 124 -28.13 3.36 -7.32
C LYS A 124 -28.11 3.56 -5.79
N HIS A 125 -27.60 2.59 -5.03
CA HIS A 125 -27.50 2.74 -3.57
C HIS A 125 -26.41 3.73 -3.15
N VAL A 126 -25.37 3.87 -3.97
CA VAL A 126 -24.34 4.90 -3.79
C VAL A 126 -24.92 6.29 -4.08
N ASP A 127 -25.62 6.44 -5.20
CA ASP A 127 -26.25 7.70 -5.61
C ASP A 127 -27.34 8.15 -4.60
N ASP A 128 -28.12 7.21 -4.07
CA ASP A 128 -29.12 7.45 -3.01
C ASP A 128 -28.46 7.74 -1.62
N GLY A 129 -27.13 7.68 -1.50
CA GLY A 129 -26.40 7.90 -0.24
C GLY A 129 -26.56 6.78 0.81
N LYS A 130 -27.11 5.62 0.42
CA LYS A 130 -27.37 4.47 1.31
C LYS A 130 -26.14 3.58 1.51
N LEU A 131 -25.18 3.65 0.60
CA LEU A 131 -23.97 2.83 0.59
C LEU A 131 -22.79 3.68 0.12
N VAL A 132 -21.61 3.44 0.70
CA VAL A 132 -20.33 3.86 0.13
C VAL A 132 -19.58 2.60 -0.29
N ILE A 133 -19.05 2.58 -1.51
CA ILE A 133 -18.13 1.52 -1.94
C ILE A 133 -16.72 2.09 -1.92
N VAL A 134 -15.83 1.43 -1.17
CA VAL A 134 -14.41 1.80 -1.09
C VAL A 134 -13.59 0.65 -1.66
N GLY A 135 -12.79 0.94 -2.68
CA GLY A 135 -11.87 -0.02 -3.27
C GLY A 135 -10.48 0.10 -2.65
N ILE A 136 -9.89 -1.01 -2.21
CA ILE A 136 -8.47 -1.09 -1.81
C ILE A 136 -7.75 -1.91 -2.86
N VAL A 137 -6.84 -1.29 -3.59
CA VAL A 137 -6.22 -1.87 -4.78
C VAL A 137 -4.82 -2.36 -4.46
N GLN A 138 -4.63 -3.68 -4.52
CA GLN A 138 -3.35 -4.38 -4.38
C GLN A 138 -2.49 -4.15 -5.63
N GLU A 139 -1.90 -2.96 -5.74
CA GLU A 139 -1.25 -2.47 -6.94
C GLU A 139 -0.08 -1.57 -6.55
N GLN A 140 1.08 -1.77 -7.21
CA GLN A 140 2.27 -0.94 -6.97
C GLN A 140 2.23 0.33 -7.83
N HIS A 141 1.61 0.23 -9.01
CA HIS A 141 1.48 1.32 -9.98
C HIS A 141 0.02 1.82 -9.98
N PRO A 142 -0.31 2.88 -9.21
CA PRO A 142 -1.70 3.30 -8.99
C PRO A 142 -2.37 3.83 -10.27
N ASP A 143 -1.59 4.32 -11.22
CA ASP A 143 -1.97 4.69 -12.57
C ASP A 143 -2.57 3.51 -13.37
N ARG A 144 -2.13 2.27 -13.13
CA ARG A 144 -2.77 1.07 -13.70
C ARG A 144 -4.16 0.88 -13.10
N ALA A 145 -4.32 1.10 -11.79
CA ALA A 145 -5.62 1.07 -11.14
C ALA A 145 -6.55 2.19 -11.65
N ALA A 146 -6.02 3.39 -11.86
CA ALA A 146 -6.75 4.52 -12.44
C ALA A 146 -7.21 4.21 -13.87
N LEU A 147 -6.33 3.69 -14.73
CA LEU A 147 -6.68 3.26 -16.09
C LEU A 147 -7.76 2.18 -16.08
N PHE A 148 -7.67 1.21 -15.17
CA PHE A 148 -8.69 0.18 -15.03
C PHE A 148 -10.04 0.77 -14.59
N ALA A 149 -10.03 1.69 -13.62
CA ALA A 149 -11.24 2.36 -13.15
C ALA A 149 -11.89 3.20 -14.27
N GLN A 150 -11.10 3.97 -15.02
CA GLN A 150 -11.54 4.70 -16.22
C GLN A 150 -12.14 3.74 -17.25
N TRP A 151 -11.46 2.63 -17.53
CA TRP A 151 -11.90 1.67 -18.53
C TRP A 151 -13.24 1.03 -18.17
N LYS A 152 -13.42 0.68 -16.90
CA LYS A 152 -14.60 -0.01 -16.36
C LYS A 152 -15.68 0.92 -15.80
N LYS A 153 -15.47 2.24 -15.87
CA LYS A 153 -16.36 3.26 -15.30
C LYS A 153 -16.62 3.05 -13.80
N ILE A 154 -15.58 2.62 -13.08
CA ILE A 154 -15.60 2.52 -11.63
C ILE A 154 -15.36 3.93 -11.06
N SER A 155 -16.26 4.38 -10.21
CA SER A 155 -16.20 5.68 -9.53
C SER A 155 -16.27 5.51 -8.02
N GLY A 156 -15.83 6.53 -7.29
CA GLY A 156 -15.77 6.52 -5.82
C GLY A 156 -14.33 6.37 -5.30
N PRO A 157 -14.18 6.27 -3.97
CA PRO A 157 -12.87 6.20 -3.32
C PRO A 157 -12.15 4.89 -3.67
N LEU A 158 -10.98 5.02 -4.30
CA LEU A 158 -10.04 3.94 -4.58
C LEU A 158 -8.72 4.27 -3.91
N LEU A 159 -8.27 3.38 -3.03
CA LEU A 159 -7.07 3.55 -2.22
C LEU A 159 -6.01 2.53 -2.64
N GLN A 160 -4.76 2.91 -2.62
CA GLN A 160 -3.65 2.04 -2.99
C GLN A 160 -3.13 1.25 -1.78
N ASP A 161 -2.91 -0.05 -1.99
CA ASP A 161 -2.09 -0.89 -1.11
C ASP A 161 -0.94 -1.51 -1.94
N PRO A 162 0.27 -0.94 -1.86
CA PRO A 162 1.41 -1.44 -2.65
C PRO A 162 2.07 -2.69 -2.04
N VAL A 163 1.86 -2.95 -0.74
CA VAL A 163 2.67 -3.87 0.08
C VAL A 163 1.87 -5.02 0.71
N ASP A 164 0.59 -5.18 0.35
CA ASP A 164 -0.33 -6.13 1.01
C ASP A 164 -0.40 -5.86 2.53
N TYR A 165 -0.63 -4.60 2.89
CA TYR A 165 -0.62 -4.11 4.27
C TYR A 165 -1.60 -4.86 5.18
N LEU A 166 -2.69 -5.40 4.63
CA LEU A 166 -3.69 -6.18 5.38
C LEU A 166 -3.47 -7.71 5.32
N LEU A 167 -2.33 -8.15 4.76
CA LEU A 167 -1.89 -9.55 4.75
C LEU A 167 -2.92 -10.49 4.13
N LEU A 168 -3.49 -10.08 3.00
CA LEU A 168 -4.44 -10.85 2.24
C LEU A 168 -3.75 -12.06 1.61
N LYS A 169 -4.49 -13.16 1.49
CA LYS A 169 -3.99 -14.36 0.79
C LYS A 169 -4.45 -14.44 -0.66
N SER A 170 -5.52 -13.72 -0.99
CA SER A 170 -6.23 -13.80 -2.26
C SER A 170 -7.13 -12.58 -2.42
N VAL A 171 -7.47 -12.27 -3.68
CA VAL A 171 -8.42 -11.21 -4.04
C VAL A 171 -9.42 -11.73 -5.08
N PRO A 172 -10.67 -11.23 -5.12
CA PRO A 172 -11.20 -10.13 -4.30
C PRO A 172 -11.63 -10.55 -2.88
N VAL A 173 -11.64 -9.60 -1.95
CA VAL A 173 -12.26 -9.74 -0.61
C VAL A 173 -13.27 -8.62 -0.39
N PHE A 174 -14.49 -8.99 0.00
CA PHE A 174 -15.60 -8.07 0.22
C PHE A 174 -15.95 -8.00 1.70
N VAL A 175 -16.08 -6.79 2.25
CA VAL A 175 -16.44 -6.58 3.66
C VAL A 175 -17.56 -5.54 3.78
N CYS A 176 -18.66 -5.92 4.39
CA CYS A 176 -19.75 -5.02 4.76
C CYS A 176 -19.53 -4.46 6.16
N ILE A 177 -19.46 -3.15 6.29
CA ILE A 177 -19.28 -2.42 7.56
C ILE A 177 -20.51 -1.52 7.76
N ASP A 178 -21.18 -1.66 8.90
CA ASP A 178 -22.37 -0.86 9.19
C ASP A 178 -22.05 0.60 9.57
N GLU A 179 -23.11 1.40 9.73
CA GLU A 179 -23.05 2.80 10.15
C GLU A 179 -22.32 3.04 11.48
N ASN A 180 -22.24 2.03 12.34
CA ASN A 180 -21.54 2.11 13.63
C ASN A 180 -20.08 1.65 13.53
N GLY A 181 -19.64 1.13 12.38
CA GLY A 181 -18.29 0.63 12.20
C GLY A 181 -18.05 -0.84 12.47
N TYR A 182 -19.11 -1.63 12.63
CA TYR A 182 -18.99 -3.06 12.88
C TYR A 182 -19.04 -3.84 11.59
N VAL A 183 -18.19 -4.86 11.49
CA VAL A 183 -18.20 -5.81 10.38
C VAL A 183 -19.47 -6.65 10.46
N ARG A 184 -20.26 -6.66 9.38
CA ARG A 184 -21.52 -7.41 9.28
C ARG A 184 -21.46 -8.59 8.32
N SER A 185 -20.57 -8.55 7.34
CA SER A 185 -20.31 -9.69 6.44
C SER A 185 -18.91 -9.58 5.84
N VAL A 186 -18.27 -10.73 5.58
CA VAL A 186 -16.98 -10.84 4.87
C VAL A 186 -17.07 -11.71 3.62
N LYS A 187 -18.29 -12.14 3.28
CA LYS A 187 -18.67 -12.89 2.07
C LYS A 187 -20.11 -12.51 1.67
N PRO A 188 -20.41 -11.23 1.44
CA PRO A 188 -21.73 -10.84 0.96
C PRO A 188 -22.00 -11.44 -0.43
N GLU A 189 -23.28 -11.71 -0.71
CA GLU A 189 -23.77 -12.13 -2.03
C GLU A 189 -24.45 -10.93 -2.67
N LEU A 190 -24.15 -10.66 -3.94
CA LEU A 190 -24.68 -9.48 -4.64
C LEU A 190 -26.22 -9.51 -4.71
N GLU A 191 -26.80 -10.69 -4.87
CA GLU A 191 -28.24 -10.91 -5.00
C GLU A 191 -29.00 -10.64 -3.70
N THR A 192 -28.34 -10.74 -2.55
CA THR A 192 -28.98 -10.62 -1.24
C THR A 192 -28.48 -9.45 -0.39
N ILE A 193 -27.41 -8.75 -0.81
CA ILE A 193 -26.79 -7.66 -0.05
C ILE A 193 -27.77 -6.53 0.24
N GLU A 194 -28.66 -6.20 -0.70
CA GLU A 194 -29.63 -5.12 -0.50
C GLU A 194 -30.50 -5.42 0.72
N LYS A 195 -31.14 -6.59 0.76
CA LYS A 195 -32.02 -7.01 1.86
C LYS A 195 -31.23 -7.29 3.15
N LYS A 196 -30.12 -8.03 3.07
CA LYS A 196 -29.38 -8.51 4.25
C LYS A 196 -28.54 -7.42 4.92
N PHE A 197 -28.15 -6.38 4.19
CA PHE A 197 -27.23 -5.34 4.67
C PHE A 197 -27.71 -3.91 4.41
N ILE A 198 -27.97 -3.53 3.15
CA ILE A 198 -28.23 -2.12 2.79
C ILE A 198 -29.54 -1.59 3.40
N ASN A 199 -30.59 -2.40 3.43
CA ASN A 199 -31.89 -2.00 3.97
C ASN A 199 -32.06 -2.35 5.47
N ARG A 200 -31.11 -3.06 6.07
CA ARG A 200 -31.15 -3.45 7.50
C ARG A 200 -30.69 -2.31 8.42
N LYS A 201 -31.39 -2.03 9.52
CA LYS A 201 -30.89 -1.08 10.54
C LYS A 201 -30.01 -1.79 11.56
N TYR A 202 -28.95 -1.13 12.00
CA TYR A 202 -28.06 -1.65 13.04
C TYR A 202 -28.09 -0.73 14.27
N PRO A 203 -28.99 -0.99 15.24
CA PRO A 203 -29.01 -0.20 16.47
C PRO A 203 -27.75 -0.48 17.29
N GLY A 204 -27.23 0.53 17.97
CA GLY A 204 -26.07 0.40 18.83
C GLY A 204 -25.28 1.69 18.95
N LYS A 205 -24.27 1.67 19.82
CA LYS A 205 -23.29 2.76 19.91
C LYS A 205 -22.22 2.58 18.83
N PRO A 206 -21.76 3.67 18.18
CA PRO A 206 -20.62 3.62 17.28
C PRO A 206 -19.41 2.97 17.95
N ALA A 207 -18.69 2.14 17.21
CA ALA A 207 -17.41 1.60 17.64
C ALA A 207 -16.42 2.75 17.85
N ARG A 208 -15.66 2.68 18.95
CA ARG A 208 -14.63 3.66 19.31
C ARG A 208 -13.66 3.84 18.14
N ILE A 209 -13.45 5.09 17.75
CA ILE A 209 -12.34 5.48 16.88
C ILE A 209 -11.11 5.57 17.79
N LEU A 210 -10.05 4.89 17.41
CA LEU A 210 -8.77 4.99 18.10
C LEU A 210 -8.09 6.28 17.64
N GLU A 211 -7.39 6.96 18.55
CA GLU A 211 -6.65 8.18 18.20
C GLU A 211 -5.58 7.88 17.15
N ASN A 212 -5.21 8.82 16.29
CA ASN A 212 -4.14 8.66 15.29
C ASN A 212 -4.33 7.53 14.26
N THR A 213 -5.57 7.01 14.08
CA THR A 213 -5.84 5.96 13.09
C THR A 213 -6.52 6.45 11.81
N GLU A 214 -6.58 7.77 11.65
CA GLU A 214 -7.16 8.40 10.47
C GLU A 214 -6.10 8.76 9.41
N GLU A 215 -4.83 8.59 9.77
CA GLU A 215 -3.68 8.77 8.90
C GLU A 215 -3.06 7.42 8.53
N PRO A 216 -2.40 7.31 7.36
CA PRO A 216 -1.59 6.15 7.01
C PRO A 216 -0.48 5.91 8.05
N PRO A 217 0.14 4.72 8.05
CA PRO A 217 1.15 4.36 9.05
C PRO A 217 2.22 5.44 9.24
N ASN A 218 2.36 5.93 10.49
CA ASN A 218 3.24 7.05 10.81
C ASN A 218 4.70 6.58 10.89
N THR A 219 5.56 7.12 10.02
CA THR A 219 6.98 6.73 9.92
C THR A 219 7.82 7.12 11.13
N VAL A 220 7.49 8.20 11.83
CA VAL A 220 8.20 8.62 13.06
C VAL A 220 7.95 7.60 14.17
N VAL A 221 6.69 7.18 14.31
CA VAL A 221 6.28 6.17 15.29
C VAL A 221 6.94 4.83 14.94
N THR A 222 6.78 4.35 13.71
CA THR A 222 7.32 3.04 13.31
C THR A 222 8.85 2.98 13.40
N ARG A 223 9.56 4.08 13.08
CA ARG A 223 11.02 4.19 13.22
C ARG A 223 11.47 4.02 14.67
N ARG A 224 10.75 4.64 15.62
CA ARG A 224 11.04 4.51 17.05
C ARG A 224 10.92 3.08 17.53
N TYR A 225 9.90 2.35 17.08
CA TYR A 225 9.74 0.93 17.42
C TYR A 225 10.80 0.06 16.74
N ALA A 226 11.14 0.33 15.49
CA ALA A 226 12.14 -0.43 14.74
C ALA A 226 13.56 -0.33 15.32
N HIS A 227 13.98 0.88 15.74
CA HIS A 227 15.38 1.17 16.14
C HIS A 227 15.95 0.20 17.18
N ASP A 228 15.17 -0.13 18.22
CA ASP A 228 15.62 -1.01 19.32
C ASP A 228 14.99 -2.41 19.29
N SER A 229 14.22 -2.74 18.25
CA SER A 229 13.45 -3.97 18.27
C SER A 229 14.29 -5.22 18.02
N ARG A 230 13.98 -6.25 18.82
CA ARG A 230 14.44 -7.63 18.58
C ARG A 230 13.47 -8.43 17.70
N MET A 231 12.32 -7.86 17.36
CA MET A 231 11.28 -8.52 16.59
C MET A 231 11.38 -8.14 15.10
N ALA A 232 11.32 -9.15 14.22
CA ALA A 232 11.28 -8.90 12.78
C ALA A 232 10.03 -8.12 12.37
N ASP A 233 8.89 -8.36 13.03
CA ASP A 233 7.61 -7.69 12.75
C ASP A 233 7.72 -6.15 12.83
N ASP A 234 8.40 -5.60 13.84
CA ASP A 234 8.48 -4.15 14.04
C ASP A 234 9.30 -3.49 12.90
N LEU A 235 10.32 -4.18 12.38
CA LEU A 235 11.10 -3.75 11.21
C LEU A 235 10.30 -3.88 9.89
N ILE A 236 9.50 -4.93 9.76
CA ILE A 236 8.61 -5.11 8.60
C ILE A 236 7.58 -3.98 8.55
N GLU A 237 6.93 -3.69 9.67
CA GLU A 237 5.93 -2.64 9.79
C GLU A 237 6.52 -1.25 9.52
N HIS A 238 7.77 -1.02 9.94
CA HIS A 238 8.50 0.18 9.57
C HIS A 238 8.78 0.26 8.07
N GLY A 239 9.24 -0.83 7.45
CA GLY A 239 9.44 -0.90 5.99
C GLY A 239 8.15 -0.63 5.22
N GLU A 240 7.03 -1.21 5.63
CA GLU A 240 5.72 -0.97 5.03
C GLU A 240 5.28 0.48 5.18
N ALA A 241 5.44 1.05 6.38
CA ALA A 241 5.13 2.46 6.62
C ALA A 241 5.96 3.39 5.72
N LEU A 242 7.25 3.10 5.51
CA LEU A 242 8.11 3.90 4.63
C LEU A 242 7.71 3.83 3.15
N LEU A 243 7.07 2.72 2.72
CA LEU A 243 6.57 2.55 1.35
C LEU A 243 5.15 3.09 1.16
N ILE A 244 4.33 3.11 2.22
CA ILE A 244 2.96 3.63 2.20
C ILE A 244 2.93 5.15 2.48
N ALA A 245 3.79 5.65 3.35
CA ALA A 245 3.70 7.02 3.86
C ALA A 245 4.22 8.04 2.84
N GLY A 246 3.28 8.61 2.07
CA GLY A 246 3.46 9.85 1.31
C GLY A 246 4.43 9.74 0.13
N ALA A 247 4.55 10.85 -0.61
CA ALA A 247 5.39 10.94 -1.80
C ALA A 247 6.54 11.97 -1.60
N PRO A 248 7.80 11.65 -1.95
CA PRO A 248 8.25 10.35 -2.42
C PRO A 248 8.43 9.34 -1.26
N PRO A 249 8.26 8.03 -1.51
CA PRO A 249 8.48 6.98 -0.53
C PRO A 249 9.96 6.88 -0.11
N GLN A 250 10.22 6.49 1.14
CA GLN A 250 11.57 6.37 1.73
C GLN A 250 12.19 4.99 1.43
N ILE A 251 12.40 4.70 0.14
CA ILE A 251 12.67 3.33 -0.35
C ILE A 251 13.99 2.73 0.18
N LYS A 252 15.07 3.52 0.27
CA LYS A 252 16.39 3.03 0.74
C LYS A 252 16.31 2.51 2.19
N GLU A 253 15.68 3.29 3.06
CA GLU A 253 15.46 2.90 4.46
C GLU A 253 14.51 1.70 4.56
N ALA A 254 13.51 1.59 3.67
CA ALA A 254 12.63 0.42 3.64
C ALA A 254 13.40 -0.86 3.28
N ILE A 255 14.29 -0.82 2.28
CA ILE A 255 15.16 -1.95 1.89
C ILE A 255 16.03 -2.38 3.08
N GLU A 256 16.63 -1.43 3.79
CA GLU A 256 17.44 -1.69 4.99
C GLU A 256 16.59 -2.35 6.08
N SER A 257 15.41 -1.82 6.36
CA SER A 257 14.50 -2.34 7.38
C SER A 257 14.07 -3.78 7.10
N TYR A 258 13.66 -4.09 5.87
CA TYR A 258 13.31 -5.47 5.48
C TYR A 258 14.52 -6.41 5.53
N SER A 259 15.70 -5.94 5.12
CA SER A 259 16.93 -6.72 5.17
C SER A 259 17.29 -7.09 6.61
N GLU A 260 17.19 -6.16 7.56
CA GLU A 260 17.37 -6.44 8.99
C GLU A 260 16.29 -7.37 9.54
N ALA A 261 15.03 -7.23 9.09
CA ALA A 261 13.97 -8.14 9.49
C ALA A 261 14.26 -9.59 9.09
N ILE A 262 14.76 -9.80 7.86
CA ILE A 262 15.15 -11.12 7.35
C ILE A 262 16.34 -11.70 8.11
N LYS A 263 17.30 -10.87 8.54
CA LYS A 263 18.41 -11.33 9.41
C LYS A 263 17.88 -11.89 10.73
N LYS A 264 16.85 -11.26 11.31
CA LYS A 264 16.21 -11.70 12.56
C LYS A 264 15.30 -12.92 12.37
N ASP A 265 14.56 -12.98 11.27
CA ASP A 265 13.71 -14.13 10.91
C ASP A 265 13.85 -14.50 9.43
N LYS A 266 14.74 -15.46 9.16
CA LYS A 266 15.05 -15.95 7.81
C LYS A 266 13.90 -16.72 7.14
N LYS A 267 12.80 -16.98 7.86
CA LYS A 267 11.61 -17.68 7.34
C LYS A 267 10.39 -16.76 7.24
N ASN A 268 10.58 -15.45 7.38
CA ASN A 268 9.48 -14.48 7.30
C ASN A 268 9.12 -14.13 5.84
N ALA A 269 8.08 -14.76 5.30
CA ALA A 269 7.63 -14.51 3.93
C ALA A 269 7.21 -13.05 3.67
N ARG A 270 6.63 -12.37 4.67
CA ARG A 270 6.19 -10.96 4.59
C ARG A 270 7.37 -10.02 4.40
N ALA A 271 8.47 -10.25 5.12
CA ALA A 271 9.70 -9.46 4.97
C ALA A 271 10.30 -9.60 3.56
N PHE A 272 10.35 -10.82 3.03
CA PHE A 272 10.80 -11.05 1.65
C PHE A 272 9.86 -10.42 0.61
N PHE A 273 8.55 -10.48 0.83
CA PHE A 273 7.59 -9.85 -0.06
C PHE A 273 7.76 -8.33 -0.11
N GLY A 274 7.83 -7.69 1.06
CA GLY A 274 8.05 -6.24 1.19
C GLY A 274 9.40 -5.79 0.63
N LEU A 275 10.47 -6.57 0.85
CA LEU A 275 11.78 -6.31 0.24
C LEU A 275 11.71 -6.29 -1.29
N GLY A 276 10.99 -7.24 -1.89
CA GLY A 276 10.81 -7.28 -3.33
C GLY A 276 10.05 -6.06 -3.86
N VAL A 277 9.00 -5.61 -3.16
CA VAL A 277 8.28 -4.38 -3.49
C VAL A 277 9.22 -3.17 -3.41
N ALA A 278 10.02 -3.05 -2.36
CA ALA A 278 10.96 -1.94 -2.19
C ALA A 278 11.98 -1.87 -3.33
N HIS A 279 12.59 -3.00 -3.72
CA HIS A 279 13.52 -3.06 -4.85
C HIS A 279 12.84 -2.70 -6.17
N GLN A 280 11.62 -3.20 -6.43
CA GLN A 280 10.89 -2.85 -7.64
C GLN A 280 10.55 -1.35 -7.67
N MET A 281 10.15 -0.76 -6.53
CA MET A 281 9.88 0.68 -6.45
C MET A 281 11.13 1.50 -6.74
N ARG A 282 12.30 1.04 -6.28
CA ARG A 282 13.59 1.69 -6.59
C ARG A 282 13.96 1.55 -8.06
N HIS A 283 13.80 0.35 -8.62
CA HIS A 283 14.04 0.07 -10.05
C HIS A 283 13.23 0.97 -10.97
N ASP A 284 11.97 1.20 -10.62
CA ASP A 284 11.04 2.03 -11.40
C ASP A 284 11.26 3.55 -11.17
N GLY A 285 12.09 3.90 -10.18
CA GLY A 285 12.30 5.26 -9.71
C GLY A 285 13.63 5.90 -10.19
N PRO A 286 13.90 7.14 -9.79
CA PRO A 286 15.12 7.87 -10.17
C PRO A 286 16.39 7.31 -9.53
N ASP A 287 16.26 6.56 -8.42
CA ASP A 287 17.36 5.94 -7.68
C ASP A 287 17.64 4.48 -8.13
N ALA A 288 17.19 4.10 -9.32
CA ALA A 288 17.29 2.74 -9.82
C ALA A 288 18.73 2.20 -9.83
N GLU A 289 18.90 1.00 -9.30
CA GLU A 289 20.15 0.24 -9.37
C GLU A 289 20.01 -0.94 -10.34
N SER A 290 21.11 -1.31 -11.01
CA SER A 290 21.11 -2.40 -11.99
C SER A 290 20.76 -3.78 -11.38
N THR A 291 20.94 -3.94 -10.07
CA THR A 291 20.65 -5.16 -9.32
C THR A 291 19.21 -5.23 -8.84
N ASP A 292 18.45 -4.13 -8.85
CA ASP A 292 17.14 -4.07 -8.20
C ASP A 292 16.16 -5.09 -8.77
N ARG A 293 16.11 -5.22 -10.09
CA ARG A 293 15.18 -6.17 -10.74
C ARG A 293 15.45 -7.60 -10.30
N LYS A 294 16.73 -8.01 -10.27
CA LYS A 294 17.11 -9.35 -9.80
C LYS A 294 16.80 -9.51 -8.31
N ALA A 295 17.14 -8.52 -7.49
CA ALA A 295 16.87 -8.55 -6.06
C ALA A 295 15.36 -8.66 -5.75
N ALA A 296 14.52 -7.95 -6.50
CA ALA A 296 13.07 -8.03 -6.38
C ALA A 296 12.54 -9.44 -6.70
N LEU A 297 12.97 -10.01 -7.83
CA LEU A 297 12.58 -11.36 -8.23
C LEU A 297 13.04 -12.43 -7.24
N ASP A 298 14.29 -12.36 -6.77
CA ASP A 298 14.84 -13.29 -5.78
C ASP A 298 14.06 -13.21 -4.46
N ALA A 299 13.75 -12.00 -3.99
CA ALA A 299 12.98 -11.79 -2.77
C ALA A 299 11.55 -12.33 -2.89
N TRP A 300 10.84 -12.05 -3.99
CA TRP A 300 9.50 -12.59 -4.20
C TRP A 300 9.49 -14.11 -4.41
N ALA A 301 10.48 -14.67 -5.11
CA ALA A 301 10.63 -16.12 -5.23
C ALA A 301 10.75 -16.78 -3.86
N ARG A 302 11.55 -16.18 -2.96
CA ARG A 302 11.69 -16.65 -1.59
C ARG A 302 10.39 -16.49 -0.78
N ALA A 303 9.66 -15.39 -0.95
CA ALA A 303 8.36 -15.19 -0.32
C ALA A 303 7.34 -16.26 -0.75
N VAL A 304 7.32 -16.62 -2.05
CA VAL A 304 6.46 -17.68 -2.59
C VAL A 304 6.88 -19.06 -2.08
N GLU A 305 8.17 -19.36 -1.97
CA GLU A 305 8.65 -20.62 -1.41
C GLU A 305 8.18 -20.80 0.04
N LEU A 306 8.24 -19.72 0.84
CA LEU A 306 7.81 -19.72 2.24
C LEU A 306 6.27 -19.71 2.40
N ALA A 307 5.54 -19.13 1.44
CA ALA A 307 4.09 -19.00 1.47
C ALA A 307 3.43 -19.38 0.12
N PRO A 308 3.51 -20.65 -0.31
CA PRO A 308 3.15 -21.06 -1.68
C PRO A 308 1.66 -20.93 -2.01
N ARG A 309 0.80 -20.79 -0.99
CA ARG A 309 -0.66 -20.59 -1.16
C ARG A 309 -1.07 -19.12 -1.17
N ASN A 310 -0.14 -18.18 -1.02
CA ASN A 310 -0.46 -16.75 -1.12
C ASN A 310 -0.52 -16.35 -2.60
N GLU A 311 -1.71 -16.03 -3.09
CA GLU A 311 -1.92 -15.65 -4.50
C GLU A 311 -1.33 -14.30 -4.84
N ILE A 312 -1.28 -13.36 -3.89
CA ILE A 312 -0.73 -12.02 -4.10
C ILE A 312 0.79 -12.13 -4.30
N TYR A 313 1.47 -12.96 -3.51
CA TYR A 313 2.92 -13.14 -3.63
C TYR A 313 3.28 -13.78 -4.98
N ARG A 314 2.52 -14.81 -5.38
CA ARG A 314 2.69 -15.45 -6.70
C ARG A 314 2.41 -14.47 -7.83
N ALA A 315 1.34 -13.68 -7.72
CA ALA A 315 1.00 -12.70 -8.75
C ALA A 315 2.09 -11.66 -8.93
N ARG A 316 2.68 -11.17 -7.83
CA ARG A 316 3.77 -10.19 -7.87
C ARG A 316 5.04 -10.75 -8.52
N LEU A 317 5.37 -12.01 -8.24
CA LEU A 317 6.48 -12.71 -8.91
C LEU A 317 6.21 -12.88 -10.41
N VAL A 318 5.02 -13.37 -10.78
CA VAL A 318 4.64 -13.61 -12.19
C VAL A 318 4.56 -12.30 -12.98
N GLU A 319 4.08 -11.22 -12.38
CA GLU A 319 4.03 -9.88 -12.97
C GLU A 319 5.39 -9.42 -13.48
N ASN A 320 6.44 -9.68 -12.72
CA ASN A 320 7.78 -9.15 -12.97
C ASN A 320 8.71 -10.18 -13.64
N SER A 321 8.24 -11.42 -13.78
CA SER A 321 8.95 -12.52 -14.44
C SER A 321 8.74 -12.50 -15.96
N PRO A 322 9.67 -13.06 -16.76
CA PRO A 322 9.45 -13.28 -18.18
C PRO A 322 8.15 -14.07 -18.42
N PRO A 323 7.40 -13.74 -19.49
CA PRO A 323 6.12 -14.40 -19.74
C PRO A 323 6.28 -15.90 -19.96
N GLU A 324 5.52 -16.69 -19.21
CA GLU A 324 5.44 -18.13 -19.41
C GLU A 324 4.64 -18.47 -20.68
N LYS A 325 5.12 -19.46 -21.46
CA LYS A 325 4.40 -19.94 -22.65
C LYS A 325 2.98 -20.39 -22.27
N GLY A 326 1.99 -19.91 -23.02
CA GLY A 326 0.58 -20.30 -22.85
C GLY A 326 -0.20 -19.50 -21.81
N HIS A 327 0.41 -18.55 -21.11
CA HIS A 327 -0.27 -17.70 -20.13
C HIS A 327 -0.34 -16.25 -20.61
N SER A 328 -1.53 -15.65 -20.51
CA SER A 328 -1.71 -14.22 -20.77
C SER A 328 -1.01 -13.41 -19.67
N PRO A 329 -0.17 -12.41 -20.01
CA PRO A 329 0.45 -11.54 -19.01
C PRO A 329 -0.59 -10.86 -18.11
N PRO A 330 -0.31 -10.65 -16.82
CA PRO A 330 -1.28 -10.07 -15.88
C PRO A 330 -1.91 -8.74 -16.33
N TYR A 331 -1.15 -7.93 -17.07
CA TYR A 331 -1.56 -6.61 -17.57
C TYR A 331 -1.92 -6.56 -19.05
N ALA A 332 -2.12 -7.71 -19.72
CA ALA A 332 -2.50 -7.75 -21.14
C ALA A 332 -3.77 -6.93 -21.46
N TRP A 333 -4.63 -6.72 -20.45
CA TRP A 333 -5.84 -5.92 -20.56
C TRP A 333 -5.59 -4.42 -20.84
N ILE A 334 -4.40 -3.87 -20.54
CA ILE A 334 -4.08 -2.45 -20.73
C ILE A 334 -4.22 -2.04 -22.20
N LYS A 335 -3.80 -2.90 -23.14
CA LYS A 335 -3.94 -2.63 -24.58
C LYS A 335 -5.40 -2.51 -24.98
N THR A 336 -6.23 -3.43 -24.50
CA THR A 336 -7.69 -3.41 -24.73
C THR A 336 -8.33 -2.20 -24.07
N ALA A 337 -7.93 -1.86 -22.84
CA ALA A 337 -8.43 -0.70 -22.12
C ALA A 337 -8.18 0.59 -22.87
N ARG A 338 -6.93 0.87 -23.24
CA ARG A 338 -6.55 2.07 -24.00
C ARG A 338 -7.31 2.19 -25.31
N LYS A 339 -7.41 1.09 -26.07
CA LYS A 339 -8.17 1.07 -27.32
C LYS A 339 -9.65 1.44 -27.07
N GLN A 340 -10.31 0.76 -26.14
CA GLN A 340 -11.73 0.98 -25.87
C GLN A 340 -12.02 2.34 -25.23
N ILE A 341 -11.08 2.92 -24.49
CA ILE A 341 -11.20 4.29 -23.97
C ILE A 341 -11.10 5.30 -25.13
N ALA A 342 -10.11 5.15 -26.01
CA ALA A 342 -9.95 6.01 -27.18
C ALA A 342 -11.14 5.93 -28.16
N GLU A 343 -11.70 4.73 -28.38
CA GLU A 343 -12.91 4.52 -29.19
C GLU A 343 -14.14 5.26 -28.64
N ARG A 344 -14.15 5.61 -27.34
CA ARG A 344 -15.21 6.43 -26.72
C ARG A 344 -14.96 7.94 -26.83
N GLY A 345 -13.82 8.35 -27.38
CA GLY A 345 -13.41 9.75 -27.48
C GLY A 345 -12.63 10.27 -26.26
N ASP A 346 -12.30 9.40 -25.30
CA ASP A 346 -11.56 9.77 -24.10
C ASP A 346 -10.05 9.53 -24.28
N THR A 347 -9.22 10.31 -23.60
CA THR A 347 -7.78 10.05 -23.49
C THR A 347 -7.52 9.02 -22.38
N PRO A 348 -6.86 7.87 -22.67
CA PRO A 348 -6.52 6.90 -21.64
C PRO A 348 -5.61 7.47 -20.57
N GLU A 349 -5.85 7.09 -19.30
CA GLU A 349 -4.95 7.44 -18.20
C GLU A 349 -3.49 7.08 -18.54
N PRO A 350 -2.55 8.03 -18.38
CA PRO A 350 -1.14 7.80 -18.66
C PRO A 350 -0.57 6.81 -17.64
N LEU A 351 0.41 6.00 -18.08
CA LEU A 351 1.14 5.12 -17.17
C LEU A 351 2.59 5.64 -17.01
N ALA A 352 3.01 5.86 -15.77
CA ALA A 352 4.39 6.20 -15.42
C ALA A 352 5.34 5.05 -15.79
N VAL A 353 4.93 3.81 -15.53
CA VAL A 353 5.68 2.59 -15.89
C VAL A 353 4.80 1.69 -16.74
N ASP A 354 5.01 1.71 -18.06
CA ASP A 354 4.19 0.96 -19.01
C ASP A 354 4.63 -0.51 -19.16
N PRO A 355 3.73 -1.48 -18.89
CA PRO A 355 3.73 -2.87 -19.33
C PRO A 355 4.73 -3.33 -20.39
N PHE A 356 4.64 -2.57 -21.47
CA PHE A 356 4.89 -3.01 -22.83
C PHE A 356 5.80 -2.03 -23.56
N ALA A 357 6.40 -1.06 -22.85
CA ALA A 357 7.39 -0.15 -23.41
C ALA A 357 8.58 -0.93 -23.99
N GLU A 358 9.12 -0.45 -25.11
CA GLU A 358 10.18 -1.14 -25.88
C GLU A 358 11.48 -1.36 -25.10
N GLY A 359 11.74 -0.57 -24.04
CA GLY A 359 12.90 -0.72 -23.15
C GLY A 359 12.90 -2.03 -22.35
N ARG A 360 11.73 -2.50 -21.89
CA ARG A 360 11.62 -3.77 -21.15
C ARG A 360 11.98 -4.99 -22.00
N LYS A 361 11.66 -4.96 -23.30
CA LYS A 361 12.04 -6.03 -24.23
C LYS A 361 13.56 -6.20 -24.33
N LYS A 362 14.35 -5.11 -24.21
CA LYS A 362 15.82 -5.17 -24.28
C LYS A 362 16.44 -5.77 -23.01
N GLU A 363 15.89 -5.50 -21.83
CA GLU A 363 16.35 -6.12 -20.57
C GLU A 363 15.94 -7.59 -20.45
N GLU A 364 14.75 -7.96 -20.95
CA GLU A 364 14.33 -9.36 -21.04
C GLU A 364 15.19 -10.17 -22.03
N ALA A 365 15.60 -9.56 -23.14
CA ALA A 365 16.54 -10.18 -24.08
C ALA A 365 17.93 -10.39 -23.44
N ARG A 366 18.46 -9.38 -22.73
CA ARG A 366 19.77 -9.49 -22.04
C ARG A 366 19.79 -10.51 -20.91
N ALA A 367 18.71 -10.63 -20.14
CA ALA A 367 18.60 -11.64 -19.08
C ALA A 367 18.42 -13.07 -19.61
N GLY A 368 18.01 -13.23 -20.88
CA GLY A 368 17.95 -14.51 -21.57
C GLY A 368 19.32 -15.02 -22.04
N ASP A 369 20.21 -14.11 -22.44
CA ASP A 369 21.56 -14.45 -22.95
C ASP A 369 22.54 -14.85 -21.83
N ASP A 370 22.36 -14.34 -20.61
CA ASP A 370 23.20 -14.64 -19.44
C ASP A 370 22.99 -16.05 -18.85
N LYS A 371 22.06 -16.84 -19.42
CA LYS A 371 21.86 -18.26 -19.08
C LYS A 371 22.58 -19.23 -20.02
N THR A 372 23.36 -18.73 -20.99
CA THR A 372 24.02 -19.56 -22.02
C THR A 372 25.52 -19.73 -21.85
N GLU A 373 26.16 -19.06 -20.89
CA GLU A 373 27.59 -19.25 -20.60
C GLU A 373 27.79 -19.92 -19.24
N HIS A 374 27.55 -21.24 -19.16
CA HIS A 374 28.29 -22.17 -18.28
C HIS A 374 27.75 -23.60 -18.44
N ALA A 375 28.20 -24.28 -19.51
CA ALA A 375 28.31 -25.74 -19.54
C ALA A 375 29.12 -26.17 -20.78
N ASP A 376 30.44 -25.98 -20.74
CA ASP A 376 31.32 -26.89 -21.46
C ASP A 376 32.57 -27.15 -20.60
N THR A 377 32.46 -28.17 -19.75
CA THR A 377 33.62 -28.80 -19.13
C THR A 377 33.58 -30.28 -19.49
N GLY A 378 34.39 -30.61 -20.50
CA GLY A 378 35.24 -31.79 -20.54
C GLY A 378 34.57 -33.15 -20.40
N THR A 379 34.50 -33.89 -21.51
CA THR A 379 34.54 -35.35 -21.46
C THR A 379 35.70 -35.83 -22.33
N GLN A 380 36.83 -36.12 -21.68
CA GLN A 380 37.90 -36.93 -22.26
C GLN A 380 37.36 -38.36 -22.49
N LYS A 381 37.44 -38.84 -23.72
CA LYS A 381 37.27 -40.26 -24.05
C LYS A 381 38.56 -41.00 -23.76
N GLU A 382 38.54 -41.88 -22.76
CA GLU A 382 39.51 -42.97 -22.63
C GLU A 382 39.16 -44.05 -23.66
N ASN A 383 40.12 -44.35 -24.55
CA ASN A 383 40.08 -45.53 -25.41
C ASN A 383 40.76 -46.69 -24.65
N GLY A 384 39.99 -47.73 -24.33
CA GLY A 384 40.49 -49.01 -23.86
C GLY A 384 39.73 -50.13 -24.55
N ASP A 385 40.25 -50.61 -25.69
CA ASP A 385 39.79 -51.84 -26.33
C ASP A 385 40.80 -52.95 -26.05
N THR A 386 40.37 -53.96 -25.31
CA THR A 386 41.02 -55.25 -25.15
C THR A 386 40.04 -56.37 -25.45
N ALA A 387 40.52 -57.36 -26.23
CA ALA A 387 40.02 -58.70 -26.54
C ALA A 387 39.67 -58.84 -28.04
N GLY A 388 40.15 -59.81 -28.82
CA GLY A 388 40.82 -61.06 -28.51
C GLY A 388 40.23 -62.18 -29.37
N SER A 389 41.07 -62.83 -30.19
CA SER A 389 40.93 -64.19 -30.74
C SER A 389 39.82 -64.50 -31.77
N ARG A 390 40.22 -64.68 -33.04
CA ARG A 390 40.40 -65.99 -33.70
C ARG A 390 41.05 -65.85 -35.07
#